data_AF-A0AAD2G3H6-F1
#
_entry.id   AF-A0AAD2G3H6-F1
#
_cell.length_a   1.000
_cell.length_b   1.000
_cell.length_c   1.000
_cell.angle_alpha   90.00
_cell.angle_beta   90.00
_cell.angle_gamma   90.00
#
_symmetry.space_group_name_H-M   'P 1'
#
loop_
_entity.id
_entity.type
_entity.pdbx_description
1 polymer ?
#
loop_
_entity_poly.entity_id
_entity_poly.type
_entity_poly.pdbx_seq_one_letter_code
_entity_poly.pdbx_strand_id
1 'polypeptide(L)'
;MTPLHILALAQKPVVELLQKLLAGFDVARTEDFFGSTVLEYLSKNPLEEGKHATRWLVNRLVGERLPFMGLDRCKQELLAEEERVVRASKQGVSSNDEVQCFLDMLMELELVEMLSLLKLKLWKKKLDENLGKVKQDSSRQSCRVGCGISIVVQHVLPFLGEQVGHT
;
A
#
# COMPACT_ATOMS: atom_id res chain seq x y z
N MET A 1 -20.89 15.18 -5.46
CA MET A 1 -19.79 15.58 -6.36
C MET A 1 -19.07 16.77 -5.72
N THR A 2 -17.82 16.60 -5.29
CA THR A 2 -17.05 17.70 -4.64
C THR A 2 -16.32 18.55 -5.69
N PRO A 3 -15.81 19.75 -5.35
CA PRO A 3 -15.00 20.55 -6.27
C PRO A 3 -13.81 19.78 -6.87
N LEU A 4 -13.25 18.80 -6.16
CA LEU A 4 -12.18 17.93 -6.67
C LEU A 4 -12.65 17.01 -7.79
N HIS A 5 -13.86 16.44 -7.69
CA HIS A 5 -14.44 15.61 -8.74
C HIS A 5 -14.70 16.43 -10.02
N ILE A 6 -15.12 17.69 -9.86
CA ILE A 6 -15.32 18.63 -10.98
C ILE A 6 -13.97 18.96 -11.64
N LEU A 7 -12.93 19.25 -10.83
CA LEU A 7 -11.58 19.53 -11.34
C LEU A 7 -10.97 18.32 -12.05
N ALA A 8 -11.23 17.10 -11.57
CA ALA A 8 -10.76 15.86 -12.19
C ALA A 8 -11.34 15.65 -13.61
N LEU A 9 -12.60 16.03 -13.81
CA LEU A 9 -13.30 15.96 -15.11
C LEU A 9 -13.09 17.19 -16.00
N ALA A 10 -12.44 18.24 -15.51
CA ALA A 10 -12.30 19.46 -16.28
C ALA A 10 -11.59 19.19 -17.62
N GLN A 11 -11.99 19.92 -18.66
CA GLN A 11 -11.34 19.91 -19.98
C GLN A 11 -9.86 20.33 -19.95
N LYS A 12 -9.39 20.87 -18.83
CA LYS A 12 -7.96 21.11 -18.59
C LYS A 12 -7.73 21.07 -17.08
N PRO A 13 -7.49 19.88 -16.50
CA PRO A 13 -7.26 19.79 -15.07
C PRO A 13 -5.98 20.55 -14.74
N VAL A 14 -6.10 21.57 -13.88
CA VAL A 14 -4.94 22.32 -13.40
C VAL A 14 -4.20 21.43 -12.40
N VAL A 15 -3.27 20.63 -12.90
CA VAL A 15 -2.56 19.59 -12.13
C VAL A 15 -1.98 20.19 -10.84
N GLU A 16 -1.32 21.33 -10.89
CA GLU A 16 -0.73 21.99 -9.71
C GLU A 16 -1.78 22.33 -8.64
N LEU A 17 -2.96 22.78 -9.05
CA LEU A 17 -4.05 23.08 -8.12
C LEU A 17 -4.59 21.78 -7.51
N LEU A 18 -4.78 20.75 -8.34
CA LEU A 18 -5.20 19.43 -7.88
C LEU A 18 -4.20 18.87 -6.86
N GLN A 19 -2.91 18.98 -7.16
CA GLN A 19 -1.81 18.55 -6.30
C GLN A 19 -1.80 19.29 -4.96
N LYS A 20 -1.98 20.61 -4.96
CA LYS A 20 -2.06 21.43 -3.74
C LYS A 20 -3.27 21.06 -2.89
N LEU A 21 -4.43 20.87 -3.51
CA LEU A 21 -5.67 20.51 -2.80
C LEU A 21 -5.58 19.09 -2.22
N LEU A 22 -5.02 18.14 -2.98
CA LEU A 22 -4.78 16.77 -2.53
C LEU A 22 -3.58 16.67 -1.58
N ALA A 23 -2.80 17.74 -1.40
CA ALA A 23 -1.66 17.73 -0.49
C ALA A 23 -1.99 17.83 0.99
N GLY A 24 -3.12 18.45 1.32
CA GLY A 24 -3.54 18.64 2.71
C GLY A 24 -4.49 17.57 3.24
N PHE A 25 -4.95 16.64 2.41
CA PHE A 25 -6.10 15.80 2.76
C PHE A 25 -6.11 14.45 2.04
N ASP A 26 -6.59 13.40 2.70
CA ASP A 26 -6.86 12.07 2.11
C ASP A 26 -8.16 12.06 1.28
N VAL A 27 -8.42 13.13 0.51
CA VAL A 27 -9.67 13.28 -0.29
C VAL A 27 -9.66 12.44 -1.55
N ALA A 28 -8.51 11.85 -1.89
CA ALA A 28 -8.36 10.99 -3.06
C ALA A 28 -9.34 9.81 -3.04
N ARG A 29 -9.67 9.33 -1.83
CA ARG A 29 -10.61 8.23 -1.56
C ARG A 29 -12.03 8.71 -1.26
N THR A 30 -12.28 10.01 -1.26
CA THR A 30 -13.62 10.52 -0.98
C THR A 30 -14.49 10.21 -2.18
N GLU A 31 -15.51 9.41 -1.94
CA GLU A 31 -16.54 9.10 -2.91
C GLU A 31 -17.50 10.29 -3.05
N ASP A 32 -18.00 10.51 -4.26
CA ASP A 32 -19.13 11.40 -4.47
C ASP A 32 -20.47 10.72 -4.17
N PHE A 33 -21.57 11.39 -4.53
CA PHE A 33 -22.91 10.85 -4.31
C PHE A 33 -23.19 9.56 -5.12
N PHE A 34 -22.42 9.32 -6.17
CA PHE A 34 -22.54 8.15 -7.03
C PHE A 34 -21.58 7.02 -6.64
N GLY A 35 -20.82 7.20 -5.56
CA GLY A 35 -19.81 6.22 -5.12
C GLY A 35 -18.52 6.27 -5.93
N SER A 36 -18.34 7.26 -6.81
CA SER A 36 -17.12 7.37 -7.61
C SER A 36 -16.08 8.24 -6.91
N THR A 37 -14.84 7.76 -6.90
CA THR A 37 -13.70 8.48 -6.32
C THR A 37 -13.10 9.50 -7.29
N VAL A 38 -12.33 10.46 -6.77
CA VAL A 38 -11.58 11.44 -7.60
C VAL A 38 -10.65 10.74 -8.59
N LEU A 39 -10.05 9.60 -8.19
CA LEU A 39 -9.17 8.81 -9.04
C LEU A 39 -9.91 8.20 -10.25
N GLU A 40 -11.12 7.69 -10.06
CA GLU A 40 -11.96 7.18 -11.16
C GLU A 40 -12.39 8.28 -12.14
N TYR A 41 -12.58 9.50 -11.66
CA TYR A 41 -12.88 10.62 -12.56
C TYR A 41 -11.66 11.07 -13.35
N LEU A 42 -10.46 11.05 -12.73
CA LEU A 42 -9.21 11.34 -13.42
C LEU A 42 -8.87 10.25 -14.46
N SER A 43 -9.14 8.98 -14.17
CA SER A 43 -8.87 7.88 -15.13
C SER A 43 -9.75 7.98 -16.37
N LYS A 44 -10.96 8.53 -16.24
CA LYS A 44 -11.87 8.80 -17.36
C LYS A 44 -11.50 10.06 -18.15
N ASN A 45 -10.53 10.86 -17.71
CA ASN A 45 -10.11 12.06 -18.41
C ASN A 45 -9.14 11.68 -19.56
N PRO A 46 -9.52 11.88 -20.83
CA PRO A 46 -8.71 11.42 -21.96
C PRO A 46 -7.46 12.28 -22.21
N LEU A 47 -7.37 13.44 -21.56
CA LEU A 47 -6.30 14.41 -21.80
C LEU A 47 -5.01 14.02 -21.09
N GLU A 48 -3.87 14.45 -21.65
CA GLU A 48 -2.56 14.15 -21.09
C GLU A 48 -2.37 14.72 -19.67
N GLU A 49 -2.95 15.88 -19.38
CA GLU A 49 -2.97 16.45 -18.03
C GLU A 49 -3.75 15.57 -17.04
N GLY A 50 -4.85 14.97 -17.50
CA GLY A 50 -5.64 14.00 -16.74
C GLY A 50 -4.82 12.76 -16.41
N LYS A 51 -4.19 12.16 -17.42
CA LYS A 51 -3.27 11.02 -17.24
C LYS A 51 -2.12 11.33 -16.30
N HIS A 52 -1.52 12.51 -16.43
CA HIS A 52 -0.43 12.97 -15.56
C HIS A 52 -0.91 13.13 -14.11
N ALA A 53 -2.10 13.71 -13.89
CA ALA A 53 -2.70 13.82 -12.57
C ALA A 53 -3.04 12.45 -11.97
N THR A 54 -3.59 11.51 -12.75
CA THR A 54 -3.84 10.11 -12.34
C THR A 54 -2.55 9.46 -11.86
N ARG A 55 -1.50 9.51 -12.68
CA ARG A 55 -0.18 8.96 -12.35
C ARG A 55 0.37 9.55 -11.07
N TRP A 56 0.34 10.87 -10.94
CA TRP A 56 0.83 11.55 -9.75
C TRP A 56 0.05 11.11 -8.50
N LEU A 57 -1.28 11.03 -8.59
CA LEU A 57 -2.13 10.67 -7.46
C LEU A 57 -1.88 9.23 -7.01
N VAL A 58 -1.79 8.30 -7.96
CA VAL A 58 -1.45 6.91 -7.68
C VAL A 58 -0.06 6.81 -7.03
N ASN A 59 0.95 7.43 -7.63
CA ASN A 59 2.31 7.41 -7.08
C ASN A 59 2.39 8.01 -5.68
N ARG A 60 1.53 8.98 -5.37
CA ARG A 60 1.43 9.51 -4.01
C ARG A 60 0.77 8.54 -3.04
N LEU A 61 -0.41 8.01 -3.39
CA LEU A 61 -1.17 7.09 -2.56
C LEU A 61 -0.37 5.82 -2.22
N VAL A 62 0.39 5.34 -3.20
CA VAL A 62 1.14 4.09 -3.12
C VAL A 62 2.56 4.35 -2.62
N GLY A 63 3.21 5.41 -3.09
CA GLY A 63 4.63 5.68 -2.87
C GLY A 63 5.01 5.98 -1.43
N GLU A 64 4.11 6.58 -0.64
CA GLU A 64 4.31 6.78 0.80
C GLU A 64 4.00 5.51 1.62
N ARG A 65 3.08 4.67 1.14
CA ARG A 65 2.60 3.49 1.88
C ARG A 65 3.48 2.26 1.72
N LEU A 66 4.00 2.00 0.51
CA LEU A 66 4.81 0.80 0.26
C LEU A 66 6.10 0.72 1.11
N PRO A 67 6.88 1.81 1.29
CA PRO A 67 8.06 1.76 2.16
C PRO A 67 7.69 1.57 3.64
N PHE A 68 6.59 2.16 4.09
CA PHE A 68 6.10 1.97 5.45
C PHE A 68 5.76 0.49 5.75
N MET A 69 5.40 -0.28 4.72
CA MET A 69 5.08 -1.70 4.83
C MET A 69 6.27 -2.63 4.55
N GLY A 70 7.45 -2.09 4.23
CA GLY A 70 8.59 -2.90 3.79
C GLY A 70 8.36 -3.62 2.46
N LEU A 71 7.45 -3.10 1.62
CA LEU A 71 7.11 -3.64 0.31
C LEU A 71 7.89 -2.95 -0.82
N ASP A 72 9.16 -2.62 -0.57
CA ASP A 72 10.02 -1.91 -1.54
C ASP A 72 10.18 -2.68 -2.85
N ARG A 73 10.16 -4.01 -2.78
CA ARG A 73 10.16 -4.87 -3.97
C ARG A 73 8.90 -4.66 -4.83
N CYS A 74 7.71 -4.64 -4.21
CA CYS A 74 6.46 -4.40 -4.93
C CYS A 74 6.41 -2.99 -5.53
N LYS A 75 7.03 -2.00 -4.87
CA LYS A 75 7.18 -0.64 -5.43
C LYS A 75 7.96 -0.66 -6.74
N GLN A 76 9.07 -1.40 -6.79
CA GLN A 76 9.85 -1.51 -8.03
C GLN A 76 9.09 -2.26 -9.13
N GLU A 77 8.37 -3.33 -8.78
CA GLU A 77 7.53 -4.07 -9.72
C GLU A 77 6.40 -3.17 -10.30
N LEU A 78 5.75 -2.37 -9.46
CA LEU A 78 4.74 -1.39 -9.90
C LEU A 78 5.30 -0.30 -10.82
N LEU A 79 6.48 0.24 -10.50
CA LEU A 79 7.13 1.24 -11.35
C LEU A 79 7.54 0.64 -12.71
N ALA A 80 8.04 -0.60 -12.73
CA ALA A 80 8.40 -1.30 -13.96
C ALA A 80 7.17 -1.58 -14.83
N GLU A 81 6.05 -1.94 -14.21
CA GLU A 81 4.77 -2.16 -14.88
C GLU A 81 4.19 -0.86 -15.44
N GLU A 82 4.28 0.24 -14.68
CA GLU A 82 3.92 1.58 -15.15
C GLU A 82 4.71 1.96 -16.40
N GLU A 83 6.03 1.77 -16.40
CA GLU A 83 6.87 2.03 -17.58
C GLU A 83 6.50 1.14 -18.77
N ARG A 84 6.03 -0.09 -18.52
CA ARG A 84 5.54 -0.99 -19.57
C ARG A 84 4.27 -0.44 -20.22
N VAL A 85 3.29 -0.04 -19.40
CA VAL A 85 2.03 0.59 -19.84
C VAL A 85 2.30 1.88 -20.61
N VAL A 86 3.18 2.75 -20.11
CA VAL A 86 3.53 4.00 -20.80
C VAL A 86 4.16 3.74 -22.18
N ARG A 87 4.97 2.67 -22.32
CA ARG A 87 5.54 2.27 -23.60
C ARG A 87 4.48 1.71 -24.56
N ALA A 88 3.56 0.89 -24.08
CA ALA A 88 2.49 0.31 -24.88
C ALA A 88 1.49 1.38 -25.38
N SER A 89 1.14 2.34 -24.53
CA SER A 89 0.30 3.51 -24.89
C SER A 89 0.92 4.33 -26.04
N LYS A 90 2.24 4.52 -26.05
CA LYS A 90 2.95 5.20 -27.16
C LYS A 90 2.90 4.44 -28.48
N GLN A 91 2.58 3.14 -28.46
CA GLN A 91 2.47 2.29 -29.63
C GLN A 91 1.02 2.17 -30.15
N GLY A 92 0.07 2.92 -29.59
CA GLY A 92 -1.31 2.98 -30.07
C GLY A 92 -2.24 1.89 -29.51
N VAL A 93 -1.84 1.22 -28.43
CA VAL A 93 -2.72 0.31 -27.68
C VAL A 93 -3.75 1.14 -26.89
N SER A 94 -4.98 0.64 -26.78
CA SER A 94 -6.10 1.29 -26.08
C SER A 94 -5.72 1.65 -24.64
N SER A 95 -5.44 2.93 -24.40
CA SER A 95 -4.94 3.48 -23.13
C SER A 95 -5.88 3.28 -21.94
N ASN A 96 -7.16 2.94 -22.17
CA ASN A 96 -8.15 2.84 -21.11
C ASN A 96 -8.10 1.48 -20.39
N ASP A 97 -7.89 0.40 -21.14
CA ASP A 97 -7.86 -0.96 -20.58
C ASP A 97 -6.60 -1.16 -19.71
N GLU A 98 -5.48 -0.55 -20.08
CA GLU A 98 -4.23 -0.64 -19.34
C GLU A 98 -4.25 0.15 -18.01
N VAL A 99 -4.86 1.35 -18.02
CA VAL A 99 -5.06 2.14 -16.79
C VAL A 99 -6.02 1.40 -15.86
N GLN A 100 -7.07 0.78 -16.39
CA GLN A 100 -7.98 -0.04 -15.60
C GLN A 100 -7.27 -1.25 -15.00
N CYS A 101 -6.45 -1.99 -15.77
CA CYS A 101 -5.64 -3.08 -15.22
C CYS A 101 -4.71 -2.63 -14.10
N PHE A 102 -4.11 -1.44 -14.23
CA PHE A 102 -3.24 -0.89 -13.18
C PHE A 102 -4.04 -0.52 -11.92
N LEU A 103 -5.23 0.06 -12.07
CA LEU A 103 -6.14 0.34 -10.94
C LEU A 103 -6.63 -0.94 -10.26
N ASP A 104 -6.97 -1.97 -11.04
CA ASP A 104 -7.39 -3.27 -10.52
C ASP A 104 -6.26 -3.93 -9.71
N MET A 105 -5.03 -3.88 -10.22
CA MET A 105 -3.84 -4.35 -9.50
C MET A 105 -3.64 -3.61 -8.17
N LEU A 106 -3.88 -2.29 -8.14
CA LEU A 106 -3.79 -1.51 -6.91
C LEU A 106 -4.89 -1.88 -5.92
N MET A 107 -6.13 -2.10 -6.38
CA MET A 107 -7.21 -2.56 -5.51
C MET A 107 -6.91 -3.95 -4.93
N GLU A 108 -6.34 -4.87 -5.72
CA GLU A 108 -5.93 -6.18 -5.22
C GLU A 108 -4.87 -6.06 -4.13
N LEU A 109 -3.89 -5.17 -4.30
CA LEU A 109 -2.88 -4.90 -3.28
C LEU A 109 -3.48 -4.30 -2.01
N GLU A 110 -4.40 -3.33 -2.13
CA GLU A 110 -5.13 -2.77 -0.98
C GLU A 110 -5.96 -3.83 -0.24
N LEU A 111 -6.60 -4.75 -0.98
CA LEU A 111 -7.35 -5.86 -0.41
C LEU A 111 -6.44 -6.83 0.36
N VAL A 112 -5.29 -7.19 -0.21
CA VAL A 112 -4.29 -8.05 0.45
C VAL A 112 -3.76 -7.39 1.72
N GLU A 113 -3.55 -6.08 1.69
CA GLU A 113 -3.15 -5.28 2.86
C GLU A 113 -4.23 -5.32 3.96
N MET A 114 -5.48 -4.99 3.62
CA MET A 114 -6.59 -5.01 4.57
C MET A 114 -6.77 -6.40 5.20
N LEU A 115 -6.65 -7.47 4.40
CA LEU A 115 -6.72 -8.84 4.90
C LEU A 115 -5.56 -9.18 5.84
N SER A 116 -4.35 -8.69 5.54
CA SER A 116 -3.16 -8.90 6.38
C SER A 116 -3.27 -8.17 7.72
N LEU A 117 -3.74 -6.91 7.72
CA LEU A 117 -4.01 -6.14 8.94
C LEU A 117 -5.14 -6.76 9.77
N LEU A 118 -6.20 -7.25 9.12
CA LEU A 118 -7.29 -7.96 9.80
C LEU A 118 -6.79 -9.25 10.46
N LYS A 119 -5.98 -10.04 9.74
CA LYS A 119 -5.33 -11.24 10.29
C LYS A 119 -4.48 -10.88 11.50
N LEU A 120 -3.63 -9.86 11.40
CA LEU A 120 -2.79 -9.42 12.52
C LEU A 120 -3.63 -9.00 13.74
N LYS A 121 -4.73 -8.27 13.53
CA LYS A 121 -5.65 -7.87 14.60
C LYS A 121 -6.34 -9.08 15.25
N LEU A 122 -6.73 -10.07 14.46
CA LEU A 122 -7.28 -11.34 14.97
C LEU A 122 -6.24 -12.12 15.78
N TRP A 123 -5.01 -12.22 15.29
CA TRP A 123 -3.89 -12.84 16.01
C TRP A 123 -3.61 -12.15 17.34
N LYS A 124 -3.57 -10.81 17.36
CA LYS A 124 -3.42 -10.03 18.59
C LYS A 124 -4.55 -10.31 19.58
N LYS A 125 -5.81 -10.26 19.13
CA LYS A 125 -6.96 -10.59 19.97
C LYS A 125 -6.84 -12.00 20.57
N LYS A 126 -6.40 -12.98 19.77
CA LYS A 126 -6.22 -14.35 20.24
C LYS A 126 -5.12 -14.47 21.29
N LEU A 127 -4.02 -13.74 21.11
CA LEU A 127 -2.95 -13.65 22.10
C LEU A 127 -3.46 -13.02 23.41
N ASP A 128 -4.23 -11.93 23.32
CA ASP A 128 -4.79 -11.25 24.49
C ASP A 128 -5.77 -12.15 25.27
N GLU A 129 -6.64 -12.88 24.56
CA GLU A 129 -7.52 -13.91 25.14
C GLU A 129 -6.73 -15.00 25.87
N ASN A 130 -5.62 -15.44 25.29
CA ASN A 130 -4.77 -16.46 25.89
C ASN A 130 -3.97 -15.90 27.07
N LEU A 131 -3.49 -14.66 27.00
CA LEU A 131 -2.79 -13.98 28.10
C LEU A 131 -3.70 -13.79 29.33
N GLY A 132 -4.98 -13.47 29.12
CA GLY A 132 -5.97 -13.39 30.18
C GLY A 132 -6.20 -14.71 30.93
N LYS A 133 -6.01 -15.85 30.25
CA LYS A 133 -6.17 -17.19 30.83
C LYS A 133 -4.97 -17.67 31.64
N VAL A 134 -3.79 -17.05 31.51
CA VAL A 134 -2.57 -17.53 32.18
C VAL A 134 -2.17 -16.69 33.40
N LYS A 135 -3.14 -16.06 34.07
CA LYS A 135 -2.92 -15.41 35.36
C LYS A 135 -2.85 -16.38 36.56
N GLN A 136 -2.84 -17.70 36.33
CA GLN A 136 -2.91 -18.68 37.42
C GLN A 136 -1.78 -19.73 37.44
N ASP A 137 -0.67 -19.52 36.72
CA ASP A 137 0.50 -20.40 36.81
C ASP A 137 1.77 -19.61 37.15
N SER A 138 2.18 -19.74 38.42
CA SER A 138 3.43 -19.24 39.00
C SER A 138 4.71 -19.84 38.40
N SER A 139 4.60 -20.71 37.38
CA SER A 139 5.73 -21.35 36.69
C SER A 139 6.30 -20.54 35.52
N ARG A 140 5.64 -19.44 35.12
CA ARG A 140 5.94 -18.71 33.87
C ARG A 140 7.27 -17.95 33.80
N GLN A 141 8.00 -17.78 34.90
CA GLN A 141 9.37 -17.23 34.81
C GLN A 141 10.32 -18.20 34.09
N SER A 142 10.04 -19.51 34.10
CA SER A 142 10.85 -20.51 33.39
C SER A 142 10.59 -20.54 31.87
N CYS A 143 9.35 -20.25 31.43
CA CYS A 143 8.99 -20.33 30.01
C CYS A 143 9.32 -19.07 29.18
N ARG A 144 9.65 -17.94 29.81
CA ARG A 144 9.91 -16.68 29.09
C ARG A 144 11.20 -16.69 28.27
N VAL A 145 12.14 -17.57 28.60
CA VAL A 145 13.39 -17.75 27.86
C VAL A 145 13.30 -18.91 26.86
N GLY A 146 12.30 -19.80 26.99
CA GLY A 146 12.31 -21.09 26.28
C GLY A 146 11.66 -21.14 24.89
N CYS A 147 10.69 -20.29 24.56
CA CYS A 147 9.83 -20.53 23.38
C CYS A 147 10.23 -19.80 22.08
N GLY A 148 11.34 -19.05 22.09
CA GLY A 148 11.84 -18.38 20.89
C GLY A 148 13.35 -18.34 20.79
N ILE A 149 14.05 -18.16 21.93
CA ILE A 149 15.51 -18.08 21.93
C ILE A 149 16.15 -19.38 21.45
N SER A 150 15.59 -20.54 21.78
CA SER A 150 16.16 -21.85 21.41
C SER A 150 16.07 -22.10 19.91
N ILE A 151 14.96 -21.73 19.27
CA ILE A 151 14.78 -21.77 17.82
C ILE A 151 15.69 -20.74 17.12
N VAL A 152 15.76 -19.52 17.65
CA VAL A 152 16.63 -18.46 17.11
C VAL A 152 18.12 -18.84 17.28
N VAL A 153 18.49 -19.43 18.42
CA VAL A 153 19.86 -19.91 18.69
C VAL A 153 20.24 -21.06 17.77
N GLN A 154 19.34 -22.02 17.54
CA GLN A 154 19.64 -23.16 16.67
C GLN A 154 19.64 -22.82 15.18
N HIS A 155 18.78 -21.89 14.74
CA HIS A 155 18.55 -21.67 13.30
C HIS A 155 18.99 -20.30 12.78
N VAL A 156 19.28 -19.33 13.65
CA VAL A 156 19.66 -17.96 13.23
C VAL A 156 21.12 -17.68 13.59
N LEU A 157 21.57 -18.12 14.77
CA LEU A 157 22.92 -17.87 15.28
C LEU A 157 24.07 -18.40 14.39
N PRO A 158 23.97 -19.57 13.72
CA PRO A 158 24.98 -20.02 12.77
C PRO A 158 25.16 -19.12 11.54
N PHE A 159 24.15 -18.31 11.22
CA PHE A 159 24.17 -17.39 10.07
C PHE A 159 24.64 -15.97 10.45
N LEU A 160 24.84 -15.69 11.75
CA LEU A 160 25.27 -14.38 12.22
C LEU A 160 26.79 -14.19 12.25
N GLY A 161 27.57 -15.23 11.94
CA GLY A 161 29.03 -15.15 11.76
C GLY A 161 29.81 -14.89 13.06
N GLU A 162 31.05 -15.38 13.11
CA GLU A 162 32.01 -15.22 14.23
C GLU A 162 32.45 -13.75 14.41
N GLN A 163 31.56 -12.85 14.81
CA GLN A 163 31.91 -11.44 15.11
C GLN A 163 31.78 -11.04 16.58
N VAL A 164 31.77 -11.99 17.52
CA VAL A 164 31.92 -11.65 18.93
C VAL A 164 32.82 -12.67 19.61
N GLY A 165 34.14 -12.42 19.57
CA GLY A 165 35.10 -13.28 20.26
C GLY A 165 36.58 -12.96 20.06
N HIS A 166 37.00 -11.69 20.17
CA HIS A 166 38.38 -11.35 20.57
C HIS A 166 38.44 -9.94 21.19
N THR A 167 38.18 -9.88 22.49
CA THR A 167 38.87 -9.02 23.47
C THR A 167 38.82 -9.71 24.82
#